data_AF-A0A7Y5TB18-F1
#
_entry.id   AF-A0A7Y5TB18-F1
#
_cell.length_a   1.000
_cell.length_b   1.000
_cell.length_c   1.000
_cell.angle_alpha   90.00
_cell.angle_beta   90.00
_cell.angle_gamma   90.00
#
_symmetry.space_group_name_H-M   'P 1'
#
loop_
_entity.id
_entity.type
_entity.pdbx_description
1 polymer ?
#
loop_
_entity_poly.entity_id
_entity_poly.type
_entity_poly.pdbx_seq_one_letter_code
_entity_poly.pdbx_strand_id
1 'polypeptide(L)' 'MPYRVYEASEFEALAQPAAATGSDEPRANRYMDALNRLEEEGYHLVAVDTTGASGLYVFHRRDDEPRPKARISDVG' A
#
# COMPACT_ATOMS: atom_id res chain seq x y z
N MET A 1 -7.99 -18.01 2.97
CA MET A 1 -7.91 -16.53 3.01
C MET A 1 -7.22 -16.05 1.73
N PRO A 2 -7.73 -15.02 1.03
CA PRO A 2 -7.17 -14.55 -0.24
C PRO A 2 -5.96 -13.63 -0.03
N TYR A 3 -4.91 -13.86 -0.82
CA TYR A 3 -3.72 -13.02 -0.90
C TYR A 3 -3.66 -12.29 -2.24
N ARG A 4 -3.08 -11.10 -2.23
CA ARG A 4 -2.65 -10.39 -3.44
C ARG A 4 -1.15 -10.19 -3.38
N VAL A 5 -0.48 -10.48 -4.48
CA VAL A 5 0.98 -10.35 -4.60
C VAL A 5 1.27 -9.40 -5.75
N TYR A 6 2.15 -8.44 -5.51
CA TYR A 6 2.63 -7.49 -6.50
C TYR A 6 4.14 -7.59 -6.60
N GLU A 7 4.70 -7.43 -7.80
CA GLU A 7 6.14 -7.27 -7.93
C GLU A 7 6.57 -5.93 -7.33
N ALA A 8 7.77 -5.87 -6.74
CA ALA A 8 8.30 -4.63 -6.20
C ALA A 8 8.49 -3.59 -7.31
N SER A 9 8.86 -4.02 -8.51
CA SER A 9 8.98 -3.15 -9.70
C SER A 9 7.68 -2.41 -10.02
N GLU A 10 6.54 -3.12 -10.03
CA GLU A 10 5.21 -2.57 -10.30
C GLU A 10 4.76 -1.62 -9.19
N PHE A 11 5.03 -2.00 -7.94
CA PHE A 11 4.59 -1.24 -6.78
C PHE A 11 5.45 0.02 -6.55
N GLU A 12 6.76 -0.06 -6.78
CA GLU A 12 7.70 1.05 -6.70
C GLU A 12 7.52 2.03 -7.87
N ALA A 13 7.09 1.58 -9.04
CA ALA A 13 6.74 2.46 -10.15
C ALA A 13 5.60 3.43 -9.79
N LEU A 14 4.74 3.09 -8.83
CA LEU A 14 3.71 3.97 -8.28
C LEU A 14 4.28 5.07 -7.38
N ALA A 15 5.44 4.81 -6.77
CA ALA A 15 6.18 5.79 -5.95
C ALA A 15 7.08 6.70 -6.80
N GLN A 16 7.39 6.29 -8.04
CA GLN A 16 8.15 7.14 -8.94
C GLN A 16 7.30 8.36 -9.37
N PRO A 17 7.84 9.58 -9.26
CA PRO A 17 7.18 10.74 -9.83
C PRO A 17 7.02 10.50 -11.33
N ALA A 18 5.81 10.72 -11.88
CA ALA A 18 5.66 10.77 -13.34
C ALA A 18 6.66 11.81 -13.85
N ALA A 19 7.55 11.39 -14.75
CA ALA A 19 8.54 12.27 -15.36
C ALA A 19 7.83 13.57 -15.80
N ALA A 20 8.33 14.68 -15.29
CA ALA A 20 7.66 15.97 -15.24
C ALA A 20 7.10 16.42 -16.60
N THR A 21 5.78 16.30 -16.78
CA THR A 21 5.02 17.09 -17.75
C THR A 21 4.24 18.17 -17.02
N GLY A 22 4.99 19.14 -16.47
CA GLY A 22 4.55 20.54 -16.33
C GLY A 22 3.20 20.89 -15.67
N SER A 23 2.53 19.99 -14.94
CA SER A 23 1.24 20.26 -14.33
C SER A 23 1.33 20.32 -12.81
N ASP A 24 1.02 21.51 -12.28
CA ASP A 24 0.92 21.90 -10.86
C ASP A 24 -0.28 21.26 -10.14
N GLU A 25 -0.67 20.05 -10.51
CA GLU A 25 -1.62 19.27 -9.71
C GLU A 25 -0.90 18.69 -8.50
N PRO A 26 -1.58 18.57 -7.34
CA PRO A 26 -0.97 17.94 -6.18
C PRO A 26 -0.49 16.58 -6.66
N ARG A 27 0.83 16.35 -6.56
CA ARG A 27 1.52 15.09 -6.85
C ARG A 27 1.03 14.04 -5.85
N ALA A 28 -0.27 13.75 -5.91
CA ALA A 28 -0.98 12.85 -5.04
C ALA A 28 -0.24 11.53 -5.18
N ASN A 29 0.25 11.09 -4.03
CA ASN A 29 1.25 10.07 -3.91
C ASN A 29 0.57 8.77 -4.37
N ARG A 30 0.60 8.46 -5.67
CA ARG A 30 -0.15 7.34 -6.29
C ARG A 30 0.13 6.01 -5.58
N TYR A 31 1.34 5.90 -5.03
CA TYR A 31 1.72 4.89 -4.08
C TYR A 31 0.83 4.82 -2.83
N MET A 32 0.63 5.95 -2.14
CA MET A 32 -0.27 6.05 -0.98
C MET A 32 -1.72 5.81 -1.38
N ASP A 33 -2.16 6.27 -2.54
CA ASP A 33 -3.52 6.00 -3.03
C ASP A 33 -3.74 4.51 -3.27
N ALA A 34 -2.75 3.81 -3.83
CA ALA A 34 -2.79 2.36 -4.01
C ALA A 34 -2.80 1.61 -2.67
N LEU A 35 -2.00 2.04 -1.69
CA LEU A 35 -2.02 1.48 -0.34
C LEU A 35 -3.36 1.72 0.37
N ASN A 36 -3.89 2.94 0.32
CA ASN A 36 -5.17 3.30 0.90
C ASN A 36 -6.31 2.50 0.27
N ARG A 37 -6.30 2.35 -1.06
CA ARG A 37 -7.28 1.51 -1.77
C ARG A 37 -7.21 0.05 -1.33
N LEU A 38 -6.00 -0.50 -1.20
CA LEU A 38 -5.83 -1.86 -0.69
C LEU A 38 -6.38 -2.00 0.73
N GLU A 39 -6.11 -1.03 1.59
CA GLU A 39 -6.65 -1.00 2.96
C GLU A 39 -8.19 -0.87 3.01
N GLU A 40 -8.78 -0.04 2.15
CA GLU A 40 -10.24 0.08 1.98
C GLU A 40 -10.87 -1.24 1.50
N GLU A 41 -10.19 -1.94 0.58
CA GLU A 41 -10.55 -3.30 0.13
C GLU A 41 -10.27 -4.38 1.20
N GLY A 42 -9.72 -3.98 2.36
CA GLY A 42 -9.44 -4.84 3.51
C GLY A 42 -8.13 -5.61 3.41
N TYR A 43 -7.26 -5.28 2.46
CA TYR A 43 -5.94 -5.88 2.32
C TYR A 43 -4.89 -5.10 3.10
N HIS A 44 -4.04 -5.82 3.85
CA HIS A 44 -2.90 -5.23 4.56
C HIS A 44 -1.61 -5.90 4.13
N LEU A 45 -0.53 -5.12 4.04
CA LEU A 45 0.79 -5.63 3.75
C LEU A 45 1.27 -6.54 4.90
N VAL A 46 1.65 -7.77 4.59
CA VAL A 46 2.08 -8.77 5.58
C VAL A 46 3.52 -9.25 5.38
N ALA A 47 4.04 -9.15 4.16
CA ALA A 47 5.42 -9.49 3.88
C ALA A 47 5.95 -8.66 2.70
N VAL A 48 7.24 -8.34 2.78
CA VAL A 48 8.02 -7.82 1.67
C VAL A 48 9.21 -8.76 1.51
N ASP A 49 9.29 -9.43 0.36
CA ASP A 49 10.46 -10.23 0.01
C ASP A 49 11.32 -9.42 -0.95
N THR A 50 12.44 -8.89 -0.47
CA THR A 50 13.43 -8.18 -1.29
C THR A 50 14.64 -9.03 -1.63
N THR A 51 14.61 -10.33 -1.32
CA THR A 51 15.76 -11.22 -1.47
C THR A 51 15.89 -11.77 -2.90
N GLY A 52 14.82 -11.73 -3.70
CA GLY A 52 14.81 -12.08 -5.12
C GLY A 52 15.06 -10.90 -6.06
N ALA A 53 15.38 -11.19 -7.33
CA ALA A 53 15.70 -10.18 -8.35
C ALA A 53 14.55 -9.19 -8.65
N SER A 54 13.30 -9.56 -8.36
CA SER A 54 12.11 -8.75 -8.69
C SER A 54 11.47 -8.06 -7.48
N GLY A 55 11.80 -8.47 -6.25
CA GLY A 55 11.09 -8.08 -5.03
C GLY A 55 9.59 -8.40 -5.05
N LEU A 56 8.96 -8.72 -3.92
CA LEU A 56 7.52 -9.02 -3.84
C LEU A 56 6.88 -8.34 -2.64
N TYR A 57 5.72 -7.73 -2.86
CA TYR A 57 4.84 -7.22 -1.81
C TYR A 57 3.62 -8.13 -1.68
N VAL A 58 3.40 -8.69 -0.49
CA VAL A 58 2.30 -9.62 -0.22
C VAL A 58 1.27 -8.96 0.68
N PHE A 59 0.04 -8.86 0.19
CA PHE A 59 -1.09 -8.31 0.92
C PHE A 59 -2.12 -9.38 1.26
N HIS A 60 -2.62 -9.35 2.50
CA HIS A 60 -3.58 -10.31 3.03
C HIS A 60 -4.90 -9.64 3.35
N ARG A 61 -6.02 -10.25 2.96
CA ARG A 61 -7.35 -9.72 3.26
C ARG A 61 -7.77 -10.01 4.69
N ARG A 62 -8.17 -8.97 5.42
CA ARG A 62 -8.54 -8.98 6.84
C ARG A 62 -10.00 -9.32 7.11
N ASP A 63 -10.62 -10.13 6.26
CA ASP A 63 -12.04 -10.49 6.45
C ASP A 63 -12.31 -11.20 7.81
N ASP A 64 -11.28 -11.63 8.55
CA ASP A 64 -11.40 -12.38 9.81
C ASP A 64 -10.77 -11.76 11.07
N GLU A 65 -10.06 -10.61 11.01
CA GLU A 65 -9.53 -10.00 12.23
C GLU A 65 -10.31 -8.73 12.62
N PRO A 66 -10.84 -8.64 13.85
CA PRO A 66 -11.45 -7.41 14.32
C PRO A 66 -10.40 -6.31 14.29
N ARG A 67 -10.58 -5.31 13.42
CA ARG A 67 -9.73 -4.11 13.39
C ARG A 67 -9.60 -3.60 14.82
N PRO A 68 -8.38 -3.50 15.41
CA PRO A 68 -8.24 -2.75 16.64
C PRO A 68 -8.65 -1.32 16.30
N LYS A 69 -9.81 -0.88 16.80
CA LYS A 69 -10.23 0.51 16.71
C LYS A 69 -9.11 1.32 17.33
N ALA A 70 -8.41 2.12 16.53
CA ALA A 70 -7.46 3.10 17.03
C ALA A 70 -8.20 4.01 18.01
N ARG A 71 -8.09 3.70 19.32
CA ARG A 71 -8.46 4.62 20.39
C ARG A 71 -7.30 5.58 20.51
N ILE A 72 -7.32 6.63 19.70
CA ILE A 72 -6.66 7.88 20.09
C ILE A 72 -7.67 8.55 21.02
N SER A 73 -7.71 8.10 22.28
CA SER A 73 -8.37 8.84 23.34
C SER A 73 -7.37 9.85 23.84
N ASP A 74 -7.73 11.13 23.68
CA ASP A 74 -7.12 12.30 24.31
C ASP A 74 -6.51 11.98 25.68
N VAL A 75 -5.22 12.24 25.82
CA VAL A 75 -4.63 12.51 27.13
C VAL A 75 -4.42 14.02 27.17
N GLY A 76 -5.39 14.71 27.78
CA GLY A 76 -5.26 16.09 28.24
C GLY A 76 -4.47 16.19 29.54
#